data_AF-A0A498CDJ3-F1
#
_entry.id   AF-A0A498CDJ3-F1
#
_cell.length_a   1.000
_cell.length_b   1.000
_cell.length_c   1.000
_cell.angle_alpha   90.00
_cell.angle_beta   90.00
_cell.angle_gamma   90.00
#
_symmetry.space_group_name_H-M   'P 1'
#
loop_
_entity.id
_entity.type
_entity.pdbx_description
1 polymer ?
#
loop_
_entity_poly.entity_id
_entity_poly.type
_entity_poly.pdbx_seq_one_letter_code
_entity_poly.pdbx_strand_id
1 'polypeptide(L)'
;MVGALVWLAGGAQAQSFTALGNSFGAEALVSLDGRLLVPPNGARMHRLSADRWMRAQGPTTPQQWYDDAGRLLREDRGYTEYHERFVLPQAAPGDPLWEAFIQADGEAVGGRAVVDALGQVRFPALKDGEWVPLAIPDRVLWNARSGPLRFHDLHGRAVMELDERQVQWVAGPFAGRHVYVACSVQVPEHCDVRDESGTTLFSDDIDALLPVPDGGWWLRQGELWRRVDAQGRATDSARYQQDGLYPRYRQYGGTAGRRDWPEQVNRHATGSADDTPEPGRLMADGHFAAQRGNVRLDYCGGRWQVLDNEGANSPTAAPAALAAVLDEPDAEQRQAPPWRVRHPTETETAAVLDCNGEVVFAPSDVTRFDAVGTGLLGRVGGESSPRLWWDGRTAYTVPADMAIDERHVTPPLLVLRGEAAGVNHLYNLERGRIVGRPFEGVVRMDGGRVVFRRDGKLGMMLADGSEPAPPESFDILPWGTDRTWTRRYLDGGDEELVLLDASHQVLLRRRLLFSGVELQSTWQGDVESQPLTLVNLGTMRFADGEYFVQQWLDRDGQVLLSDISCPAPGNGPPSKGKGVLLGRGWRVDSVPTRPCKLPRALLPVLAGGDVTDAMRDR
;
A
#
# COMPACT_ATOMS: atom_id res chain seq x y z
N MET A 1 18.70 3.19 37.13
CA MET A 1 18.15 4.44 36.55
C MET A 1 19.14 4.91 35.48
N VAL A 2 19.04 4.34 34.27
CA VAL A 2 19.75 4.77 33.07
C VAL A 2 18.75 4.58 31.94
N GLY A 3 18.19 5.69 31.45
CA GLY A 3 17.22 5.69 30.36
C GLY A 3 17.93 5.48 29.04
N ALA A 4 17.57 4.42 28.33
CA ALA A 4 17.90 4.28 26.92
C ALA A 4 16.97 5.23 26.14
N LEU A 5 17.55 6.30 25.58
CA LEU A 5 16.91 7.04 24.50
C LEU A 5 16.78 6.09 23.32
N VAL A 6 15.55 5.64 23.07
CA VAL A 6 15.15 5.10 21.77
C VAL A 6 15.24 6.28 20.80
N TRP A 7 16.32 6.31 20.00
CA TRP A 7 16.34 7.08 18.77
C TRP A 7 15.31 6.44 17.85
N LEU A 8 14.10 7.00 17.83
CA LEU A 8 13.20 6.85 16.70
C LEU A 8 13.99 7.34 15.49
N ALA A 9 14.41 6.43 14.62
CA ALA A 9 14.93 6.75 13.32
C ALA A 9 13.81 7.48 12.57
N GLY A 10 13.81 8.81 12.63
CA GLY A 10 13.00 9.63 11.76
C GLY A 10 13.41 9.27 10.34
N GLY A 11 12.49 8.70 9.57
CA GLY A 11 12.75 8.33 8.18
C GLY A 11 13.35 9.53 7.45
N ALA A 12 14.47 9.31 6.76
CA ALA A 12 15.12 10.36 5.98
C ALA A 12 14.09 10.92 4.98
N GLN A 13 13.75 12.20 5.11
CA GLN A 13 12.86 12.86 4.16
C GLN A 13 13.61 13.12 2.87
N ALA A 14 12.93 12.89 1.75
CA ALA A 14 13.36 13.34 0.44
C ALA A 14 13.71 14.84 0.44
N GLN A 15 14.88 15.19 -0.07
CA GLN A 15 15.35 16.55 -0.28
C GLN A 15 15.55 16.90 -1.76
N SER A 16 15.30 15.96 -2.66
CA SER A 16 15.35 16.18 -4.11
C SER A 16 14.21 15.50 -4.86
N PHE A 17 14.02 15.92 -6.10
CA PHE A 17 13.00 15.45 -7.02
C PHE A 17 13.52 15.47 -8.47
N THR A 18 12.85 14.71 -9.34
CA THR A 18 13.13 14.73 -10.77
C THR A 18 12.14 15.62 -11.50
N ALA A 19 12.62 16.31 -12.53
CA ALA A 19 11.79 17.08 -13.43
C ALA A 19 12.06 16.65 -14.87
N LEU A 20 11.02 16.10 -15.51
CA LEU A 20 11.05 15.79 -16.94
C LEU A 20 10.74 17.06 -17.72
N GLY A 21 11.77 17.69 -18.28
CA GLY A 21 11.59 18.83 -19.18
C GLY A 21 11.03 18.37 -20.52
N ASN A 22 9.89 18.93 -20.92
CA ASN A 22 9.20 18.65 -22.19
C ASN A 22 10.14 18.85 -23.39
N SER A 23 11.03 19.83 -23.31
CA SER A 23 12.02 20.15 -24.36
C SER A 23 13.35 19.36 -24.28
N PHE A 24 13.58 18.61 -23.20
CA PHE A 24 14.86 17.92 -22.95
C PHE A 24 14.77 16.41 -23.20
N GLY A 25 13.57 15.83 -23.13
CA GLY A 25 13.38 14.37 -23.27
C GLY A 25 14.12 13.56 -22.20
N ALA A 26 14.53 14.21 -21.11
CA ALA A 26 15.37 13.66 -20.05
C ALA A 26 15.10 14.38 -18.73
N GLU A 27 15.42 13.71 -17.63
CA GLU A 27 15.14 14.21 -16.30
C GLU A 27 16.35 14.93 -15.71
N ALA A 28 16.08 16.08 -15.09
CA ALA A 28 17.03 16.76 -14.21
C ALA A 28 16.77 16.30 -12.76
N LEU A 29 17.83 16.20 -11.96
CA LEU A 29 17.70 16.07 -10.51
C LEU A 29 17.84 17.45 -9.87
N VAL A 30 16.85 17.84 -9.09
CA VAL A 30 16.74 19.18 -8.49
C VAL A 30 16.44 19.03 -7.00
N SER A 31 17.08 19.83 -6.16
CA SER A 31 16.78 19.87 -4.73
C SER A 31 15.47 20.60 -4.45
N LEU A 32 14.84 20.33 -3.30
CA LEU A 32 13.62 21.02 -2.86
C LEU A 32 13.79 22.54 -2.62
N ASP A 33 15.03 23.05 -2.60
CA ASP A 33 15.32 24.51 -2.58
C ASP A 33 15.58 25.11 -3.98
N GLY A 34 15.35 24.32 -5.05
CA GLY A 34 15.41 24.75 -6.44
C GLY A 34 16.81 24.79 -7.06
N ARG A 35 17.83 24.16 -6.45
CA ARG A 35 19.17 24.04 -7.05
C ARG A 35 19.27 22.84 -7.98
N LEU A 36 19.98 23.01 -9.09
CA LEU A 36 20.31 21.91 -9.97
C LEU A 36 21.36 21.01 -9.32
N LEU A 37 21.01 19.74 -9.13
CA LEU A 37 21.92 18.73 -8.59
C LEU A 37 22.59 17.95 -9.72
N VAL A 38 21.79 17.48 -10.69
CA VAL A 38 22.29 16.77 -11.88
C VAL A 38 21.57 17.28 -13.13
N PRO A 39 22.30 17.74 -14.16
CA PRO A 39 21.70 18.23 -15.40
C PRO A 39 21.04 17.10 -16.21
N PRO A 40 20.01 17.42 -17.01
CA PRO A 40 19.41 16.46 -17.93
C PRO A 40 20.40 16.11 -19.05
N ASN A 41 20.54 14.82 -19.37
CA ASN A 41 21.50 14.34 -20.38
C ASN A 41 20.94 13.24 -21.31
N GLY A 42 19.65 13.23 -21.59
CA GLY A 42 19.02 12.22 -22.47
C GLY A 42 18.57 10.93 -21.76
N ALA A 43 18.73 10.84 -20.43
CA ALA A 43 18.39 9.67 -19.62
C ALA A 43 17.29 9.96 -18.59
N ARG A 44 16.63 8.90 -18.12
CA ARG A 44 15.69 8.94 -16.99
C ARG A 44 16.44 8.70 -15.68
N MET A 45 15.91 9.29 -14.61
CA MET A 45 16.35 9.15 -13.25
C MET A 45 15.35 8.29 -12.48
N HIS A 46 15.83 7.20 -11.91
CA HIS A 46 15.04 6.28 -11.11
C HIS A 46 15.35 6.49 -9.65
N ARG A 47 14.32 6.66 -8.83
CA ARG A 47 14.50 6.70 -7.38
C ARG A 47 14.51 5.28 -6.81
N LEU A 48 15.60 4.92 -6.14
CA LEU A 48 15.78 3.58 -5.59
C LEU A 48 15.60 3.55 -4.06
N SER A 49 15.85 4.67 -3.38
CA SER A 49 15.57 4.87 -1.96
C SER A 49 15.39 6.35 -1.61
N ALA A 50 15.39 6.69 -0.31
CA ALA A 50 15.14 8.05 0.20
C ALA A 50 16.22 8.99 -0.28
N ASP A 51 17.39 8.43 -0.44
CA ASP A 51 18.62 9.15 -0.61
C ASP A 51 19.44 8.53 -1.75
N ARG A 52 18.82 7.71 -2.61
CA ARG A 52 19.49 7.07 -3.75
C ARG A 52 18.69 7.24 -5.03
N TRP A 53 19.40 7.74 -6.03
CA TRP A 53 18.94 7.90 -7.39
C TRP A 53 19.87 7.15 -8.34
N MET A 54 19.31 6.61 -9.41
CA MET A 54 20.06 6.00 -10.49
C MET A 54 19.71 6.66 -11.81
N ARG A 55 20.73 7.01 -12.57
CA ARG A 55 20.60 7.44 -13.96
C ARG A 55 20.81 6.25 -14.88
N ALA A 56 19.73 5.75 -15.47
CA ALA A 56 19.79 4.65 -16.43
C ALA A 56 20.28 5.20 -17.78
N GLN A 57 21.49 4.79 -18.17
CA GLN A 57 22.09 5.19 -19.45
C GLN A 57 22.16 3.99 -20.40
N GLY A 58 22.27 4.29 -21.70
CA GLY A 58 22.31 3.26 -22.74
C GLY A 58 23.58 2.40 -22.69
N PRO A 59 23.65 1.33 -23.51
CA PRO A 59 24.70 0.30 -23.43
C PRO A 59 26.15 0.79 -23.57
N THR A 60 26.34 2.00 -24.11
CA THR A 60 27.66 2.59 -24.38
C THR A 60 28.06 3.68 -23.39
N THR A 61 27.19 4.03 -22.43
CA THR A 61 27.46 5.10 -21.45
C THR A 61 27.25 4.56 -20.04
N PRO A 62 28.19 4.80 -19.10
CA PRO A 62 28.09 4.22 -17.77
C PRO A 62 26.81 4.62 -17.03
N GLN A 63 26.19 3.67 -16.37
CA GLN A 63 25.12 3.94 -15.41
C GLN A 63 25.70 4.58 -14.15
N GLN A 64 24.93 5.46 -13.52
CA GLN A 64 25.44 6.29 -12.43
C GLN A 64 24.44 6.37 -11.29
N TRP A 65 24.94 6.24 -10.06
CA TRP A 65 24.15 6.34 -8.84
C TRP A 65 24.53 7.59 -8.07
N TYR A 66 23.52 8.32 -7.61
CA TYR A 66 23.67 9.58 -6.89
C TYR A 66 23.03 9.48 -5.52
N ASP A 67 23.56 10.24 -4.57
CA ASP A 67 22.80 10.56 -3.37
C ASP A 67 21.78 11.70 -3.61
N ASP A 68 20.98 11.99 -2.60
CA ASP A 68 19.98 13.06 -2.64
C ASP A 68 20.57 14.47 -2.75
N ALA A 69 21.88 14.62 -2.50
CA ALA A 69 22.62 15.86 -2.69
C ALA A 69 23.25 15.96 -4.09
N GLY A 70 23.01 14.99 -4.97
CA GLY A 70 23.55 14.93 -6.32
C GLY A 70 25.01 14.49 -6.41
N ARG A 71 25.60 13.95 -5.33
CA ARG A 71 26.97 13.43 -5.36
C ARG A 71 26.97 12.06 -6.02
N LEU A 72 27.83 11.87 -7.01
CA LEU A 72 28.05 10.57 -7.64
C LEU A 72 28.65 9.59 -6.63
N LEU A 73 27.93 8.51 -6.33
CA LEU A 73 28.33 7.45 -5.40
C LEU A 73 28.99 6.27 -6.11
N ARG A 74 28.47 5.92 -7.29
CA ARG A 74 28.95 4.79 -8.10
C ARG A 74 28.73 5.10 -9.57
N GLU A 75 29.65 4.60 -10.39
CA GLU A 75 29.52 4.51 -11.84
C GLU A 75 29.84 3.08 -12.27
N ASP A 76 29.05 2.53 -13.20
CA ASP A 76 29.22 1.17 -13.71
C ASP A 76 29.05 1.14 -15.23
N ARG A 77 29.96 0.46 -15.93
CA ARG A 77 29.90 0.26 -17.39
C ARG A 77 29.04 -0.95 -17.77
N GLY A 78 28.76 -1.83 -16.81
CA GLY A 78 27.74 -2.83 -16.96
C GLY A 78 26.35 -2.20 -17.05
N TYR A 79 25.37 -3.03 -17.38
CA TYR A 79 23.97 -2.66 -17.46
C TYR A 79 23.22 -3.28 -16.28
N THR A 80 22.61 -2.44 -15.44
CA THR A 80 21.66 -2.83 -14.40
C THR A 80 20.29 -2.25 -14.75
N GLU A 81 19.26 -3.04 -14.64
CA GLU A 81 17.87 -2.61 -14.79
C GLU A 81 17.07 -3.06 -13.57
N TYR A 82 16.61 -2.10 -12.78
CA TYR A 82 15.81 -2.36 -11.59
C TYR A 82 14.37 -2.68 -11.99
N HIS A 83 13.81 -3.71 -11.37
CA HIS A 83 12.42 -4.13 -11.56
C HIS A 83 11.64 -3.95 -10.25
N GLU A 84 11.19 -5.04 -9.64
CA GLU A 84 10.33 -5.02 -8.48
C GLU A 84 11.14 -5.02 -7.17
N ARG A 85 10.52 -4.51 -6.09
CA ARG A 85 11.12 -4.59 -4.76
C ARG A 85 11.16 -6.04 -4.29
N PHE A 86 12.33 -6.45 -3.82
CA PHE A 86 12.53 -7.78 -3.26
C PHE A 86 12.37 -7.74 -1.74
N VAL A 87 11.16 -8.02 -1.26
CA VAL A 87 10.83 -7.91 0.17
C VAL A 87 11.11 -9.23 0.89
N LEU A 88 12.02 -9.17 1.87
CA LEU A 88 12.27 -10.26 2.80
C LEU A 88 11.41 -10.04 4.06
N PRO A 89 10.56 -11.02 4.49
CA PRO A 89 9.65 -10.88 5.63
C PRO A 89 10.26 -10.38 6.95
N GLN A 90 11.56 -10.58 7.13
CA GLN A 90 12.34 -10.37 8.35
C GLN A 90 13.40 -9.27 8.22
N ALA A 91 13.53 -8.65 7.04
CA ALA A 91 14.50 -7.58 6.88
C ALA A 91 14.12 -6.42 7.79
N ALA A 92 15.01 -6.09 8.72
CA ALA A 92 14.93 -4.84 9.47
C ALA A 92 14.86 -3.66 8.48
N PRO A 93 14.33 -2.49 8.91
CA PRO A 93 14.37 -1.29 8.08
C PRO A 93 15.82 -1.00 7.65
N GLY A 94 16.12 -1.23 6.38
CA GLY A 94 17.43 -1.10 5.77
C GLY A 94 17.29 -0.64 4.33
N ASP A 95 18.41 -0.54 3.60
CA ASP A 95 18.35 -0.18 2.18
C ASP A 95 17.48 -1.20 1.41
N PRO A 96 16.50 -0.73 0.63
CA PRO A 96 15.58 -1.62 -0.06
C PRO A 96 16.34 -2.51 -1.04
N LEU A 97 15.97 -3.79 -1.06
CA LEU A 97 16.44 -4.74 -2.06
C LEU A 97 15.51 -4.74 -3.26
N TRP A 98 16.07 -5.02 -4.42
CA TRP A 98 15.41 -4.99 -5.71
C TRP A 98 15.78 -6.20 -6.52
N GLU A 99 14.80 -6.78 -7.21
CA GLU A 99 15.11 -7.62 -8.36
C GLU A 99 15.66 -6.75 -9.48
N ALA A 100 16.76 -7.19 -10.07
CA ALA A 100 17.38 -6.48 -11.16
C ALA A 100 17.91 -7.44 -12.22
N PHE A 101 17.81 -7.03 -13.48
CA PHE A 101 18.62 -7.62 -14.53
C PHE A 101 20.02 -6.99 -14.51
N ILE A 102 21.07 -7.81 -14.48
CA ILE A 102 22.46 -7.36 -14.51
C ILE A 102 23.20 -8.02 -15.66
N GLN A 103 23.91 -7.21 -16.43
CA GLN A 103 24.89 -7.61 -17.41
C GLN A 103 26.20 -6.90 -17.10
N ALA A 104 27.25 -7.63 -16.74
CA ALA A 104 28.55 -7.04 -16.45
C ALA A 104 29.21 -6.45 -17.71
N ASP A 105 30.14 -5.51 -17.54
CA ASP A 105 30.87 -4.90 -18.66
C ASP A 105 31.61 -5.97 -19.49
N GLY A 106 31.42 -5.91 -20.81
CA GLY A 106 32.00 -6.88 -21.76
C GLY A 106 31.34 -8.26 -21.80
N GLU A 107 30.37 -8.56 -20.93
CA GLU A 107 29.63 -9.83 -20.99
C GLU A 107 28.55 -9.80 -22.07
N ALA A 108 28.42 -10.88 -22.84
CA ALA A 108 27.44 -10.97 -23.93
C ALA A 108 26.01 -11.23 -23.45
N VAL A 109 25.83 -11.74 -22.22
CA VAL A 109 24.54 -12.17 -21.68
C VAL A 109 24.46 -11.83 -20.20
N GLY A 110 23.37 -11.17 -19.79
CA GLY A 110 23.07 -10.89 -18.37
C GLY A 110 22.27 -11.99 -17.67
N GLY A 111 21.84 -11.71 -16.45
CA GLY A 111 21.00 -12.58 -15.62
C GLY A 111 20.19 -11.79 -14.60
N ARG A 112 19.26 -12.45 -13.91
CA ARG A 112 18.48 -11.86 -12.83
C ARG A 112 19.20 -12.03 -11.49
N ALA A 113 19.34 -10.94 -10.77
CA ALA A 113 19.99 -10.84 -9.47
C ALA A 113 19.05 -10.14 -8.48
N VAL A 114 19.43 -10.14 -7.22
CA VAL A 114 18.88 -9.22 -6.23
C VAL A 114 19.98 -8.29 -5.76
N VAL A 115 19.70 -6.99 -5.79
CA VAL A 115 20.66 -5.94 -5.47
C VAL A 115 20.10 -4.96 -4.45
N ASP A 116 20.99 -4.19 -3.82
CA ASP A 116 20.60 -3.00 -3.07
C ASP A 116 20.40 -1.76 -3.97
N ALA A 117 20.04 -0.63 -3.36
CA ALA A 117 19.86 0.65 -4.04
C ALA A 117 21.14 1.25 -4.67
N LEU A 118 22.32 0.70 -4.38
CA LEU A 118 23.60 1.04 -5.03
C LEU A 118 24.00 0.03 -6.12
N GLY A 119 23.18 -0.99 -6.35
CA GLY A 119 23.42 -2.05 -7.34
C GLY A 119 24.43 -3.09 -6.85
N GLN A 120 24.70 -3.16 -5.54
CA GLN A 120 25.55 -4.20 -4.99
C GLN A 120 24.77 -5.51 -4.93
N VAL A 121 25.39 -6.57 -5.44
CA VAL A 121 24.75 -7.87 -5.59
C VAL A 121 24.62 -8.56 -4.23
N ARG A 122 23.38 -8.79 -3.81
CA ARG A 122 23.04 -9.59 -2.63
C ARG A 122 22.83 -11.06 -2.98
N PHE A 123 22.07 -11.32 -4.05
CA PHE A 123 21.89 -12.65 -4.63
C PHE A 123 22.38 -12.64 -6.08
N PRO A 124 23.18 -13.63 -6.52
CA PRO A 124 23.93 -13.59 -7.76
C PRO A 124 23.03 -13.50 -9.00
N ALA A 125 23.59 -12.97 -10.10
CA ALA A 125 22.93 -12.97 -11.40
C ALA A 125 22.88 -14.39 -11.98
N LEU A 126 21.68 -14.96 -12.08
CA LEU A 126 21.44 -16.28 -12.65
C LEU A 126 20.58 -16.18 -13.92
N LYS A 127 20.73 -17.15 -14.83
CA LYS A 127 20.02 -17.17 -16.12
C LYS A 127 18.78 -18.04 -16.04
N ASP A 128 17.77 -17.67 -16.84
CA ASP A 128 16.57 -18.47 -17.08
C ASP A 128 15.80 -18.85 -15.80
N GLY A 129 15.43 -17.85 -14.99
CA GLY A 129 14.66 -18.04 -13.77
C GLY A 129 14.34 -16.73 -13.08
N GLU A 130 13.81 -16.83 -11.87
CA GLU A 130 13.50 -15.70 -10.99
C GLU A 130 13.84 -15.99 -9.53
N TRP A 131 14.17 -14.94 -8.79
CA TRP A 131 14.35 -15.02 -7.35
C TRP A 131 12.99 -14.93 -6.68
N VAL A 132 12.70 -15.79 -5.71
CA VAL A 132 11.42 -15.81 -5.02
C VAL A 132 11.67 -15.76 -3.51
N PRO A 133 11.20 -14.71 -2.81
CA PRO A 133 11.25 -14.70 -1.36
C PRO A 133 10.28 -15.77 -0.84
N LEU A 134 10.75 -16.58 0.11
CA LEU A 134 9.90 -17.57 0.76
C LEU A 134 9.26 -16.95 2.00
N ALA A 135 8.14 -17.52 2.46
CA ALA A 135 7.53 -17.07 3.72
C ALA A 135 8.39 -17.40 4.95
N ILE A 136 9.43 -18.23 4.80
CA ILE A 136 10.39 -18.54 5.86
C ILE A 136 11.50 -17.49 5.90
N PRO A 137 11.84 -16.98 7.10
CA PRO A 137 12.66 -15.79 7.23
C PRO A 137 14.16 -15.99 7.04
N ASP A 138 14.63 -17.09 6.47
CA ASP A 138 16.07 -17.28 6.29
C ASP A 138 16.46 -18.02 5.02
N ARG A 139 15.50 -18.20 4.09
CA ARG A 139 15.72 -18.87 2.81
C ARG A 139 15.08 -18.11 1.67
N VAL A 140 15.74 -18.20 0.52
CA VAL A 140 15.28 -17.64 -0.76
C VAL A 140 15.39 -18.72 -1.82
N LEU A 141 14.44 -18.75 -2.75
CA LEU A 141 14.42 -19.71 -3.85
C LEU A 141 14.88 -19.05 -5.15
N TRP A 142 15.74 -19.74 -5.89
CA TRP A 142 15.91 -19.52 -7.32
C TRP A 142 15.00 -20.50 -8.07
N ASN A 143 13.94 -19.95 -8.67
CA ASN A 143 12.98 -20.69 -9.48
C ASN A 143 13.45 -20.70 -10.94
N ALA A 144 14.19 -21.73 -11.33
CA ALA A 144 14.71 -21.87 -12.69
C ALA A 144 13.60 -22.31 -13.65
N ARG A 145 13.48 -21.65 -14.81
CA ARG A 145 12.64 -22.13 -15.93
C ARG A 145 13.15 -23.43 -16.53
N SER A 146 14.45 -23.67 -16.42
CA SER A 146 15.10 -24.90 -16.86
C SER A 146 16.26 -25.25 -15.94
N GLY A 147 16.30 -26.50 -15.47
CA GLY A 147 17.31 -26.97 -14.52
C GLY A 147 16.70 -27.18 -13.13
N PRO A 148 17.56 -27.35 -12.11
CA PRO A 148 17.09 -27.65 -10.76
C PRO A 148 16.65 -26.39 -10.01
N LEU A 149 15.68 -26.54 -9.11
CA LEU A 149 15.37 -25.54 -8.09
C LEU A 149 16.54 -25.43 -7.12
N ARG A 150 16.89 -24.20 -6.73
CA ARG A 150 17.97 -23.97 -5.77
C ARG A 150 17.50 -23.10 -4.62
N PHE A 151 17.69 -23.58 -3.41
CA PHE A 151 17.47 -22.79 -2.21
C PHE A 151 18.79 -22.18 -1.76
N HIS A 152 18.73 -20.91 -1.37
CA HIS A 152 19.86 -20.13 -0.91
C HIS A 152 19.62 -19.66 0.52
N ASP A 153 20.68 -19.63 1.32
CA ASP A 153 20.68 -18.88 2.58
C ASP A 153 20.66 -17.36 2.31
N LEU A 154 20.43 -16.55 3.34
CA LEU A 154 20.40 -15.09 3.19
C LEU A 154 21.74 -14.48 2.75
N HIS A 155 22.84 -15.22 2.80
CA HIS A 155 24.14 -14.79 2.28
C HIS A 155 24.34 -15.14 0.81
N GLY A 156 23.34 -15.78 0.17
CA GLY A 156 23.33 -16.14 -1.24
C GLY A 156 24.04 -17.45 -1.56
N ARG A 157 24.44 -18.22 -0.54
CA ARG A 157 25.05 -19.53 -0.75
C ARG A 157 23.95 -20.57 -0.97
N ALA A 158 24.10 -21.39 -2.02
CA ALA A 158 23.20 -22.51 -2.27
C ALA A 158 23.33 -23.54 -1.15
N VAL A 159 22.19 -23.94 -0.57
CA VAL A 159 22.11 -24.90 0.55
C VAL A 159 21.36 -26.18 0.19
N MET A 160 20.50 -26.13 -0.83
CA MET A 160 19.75 -27.29 -1.32
C MET A 160 19.49 -27.13 -2.82
N GLU A 161 19.58 -28.22 -3.57
CA GLU A 161 19.25 -28.29 -4.98
C GLU A 161 18.30 -29.47 -5.24
N LEU A 162 17.20 -29.23 -5.96
CA LEU A 162 16.22 -30.25 -6.31
C LEU A 162 16.08 -30.34 -7.84
N ASP A 163 16.37 -31.51 -8.41
CA ASP A 163 16.14 -31.78 -9.83
C ASP A 163 14.65 -32.03 -10.09
N GLU A 164 13.97 -31.02 -10.65
CA GLU A 164 12.55 -31.07 -10.96
C GLU A 164 12.16 -32.12 -12.01
N ARG A 165 13.14 -32.72 -12.69
CA ARG A 165 12.88 -33.87 -13.59
C ARG A 165 12.65 -35.17 -12.82
N GLN A 166 13.11 -35.24 -11.57
CA GLN A 166 13.03 -36.42 -10.72
C GLN A 166 12.03 -36.24 -9.58
N VAL A 167 12.01 -35.05 -8.98
CA VAL A 167 11.18 -34.75 -7.81
C VAL A 167 10.47 -33.41 -7.95
N GLN A 168 9.21 -33.35 -7.55
CA GLN A 168 8.46 -32.12 -7.42
C GLN A 168 8.60 -31.60 -5.98
N TRP A 169 9.08 -30.38 -5.79
CA TRP A 169 9.02 -29.72 -4.49
C TRP A 169 7.57 -29.38 -4.15
N VAL A 170 7.11 -29.79 -2.96
CA VAL A 170 5.72 -29.59 -2.52
C VAL A 170 5.60 -28.77 -1.24
N ALA A 171 6.58 -28.81 -0.34
CA ALA A 171 6.57 -28.04 0.91
C ALA A 171 7.97 -27.80 1.51
N GLY A 172 8.04 -26.89 2.48
CA GLY A 172 9.26 -26.50 3.17
C GLY A 172 10.11 -25.48 2.39
N PRO A 173 11.22 -24.93 2.94
CA PRO A 173 11.82 -25.30 4.23
C PRO A 173 10.88 -25.01 5.40
N PHE A 174 10.82 -25.85 6.43
CA PHE A 174 10.09 -25.50 7.66
C PHE A 174 10.94 -24.59 8.56
N ALA A 175 10.35 -23.51 9.11
CA ALA A 175 11.07 -22.59 9.98
C ALA A 175 11.73 -23.32 11.16
N GLY A 176 12.99 -23.01 11.41
CA GLY A 176 13.79 -23.59 12.50
C GLY A 176 14.24 -25.03 12.29
N ARG A 177 13.86 -25.70 11.18
CA ARG A 177 14.26 -27.09 10.90
C ARG A 177 14.98 -27.29 9.57
N HIS A 178 14.78 -26.39 8.60
CA HIS A 178 15.41 -26.46 7.26
C HIS A 178 15.19 -27.82 6.58
N VAL A 179 13.95 -28.32 6.67
CA VAL A 179 13.50 -29.59 6.09
C VAL A 179 12.54 -29.33 4.94
N TYR A 180 12.66 -30.13 3.88
CA TYR A 180 11.96 -30.00 2.60
C TYR A 180 11.17 -31.27 2.30
N VAL A 181 10.00 -31.12 1.68
CA VAL A 181 9.21 -32.25 1.18
C VAL A 181 9.25 -32.23 -0.34
N ALA A 182 9.72 -33.33 -0.92
CA ALA A 182 9.83 -33.49 -2.36
C ALA A 182 9.24 -34.84 -2.79
N CYS A 183 8.26 -34.82 -3.70
CA CYS A 183 7.56 -36.02 -4.16
C CYS A 183 8.11 -36.51 -5.49
N SER A 184 8.15 -37.81 -5.71
CA SER A 184 8.63 -38.39 -6.96
C SER A 184 7.74 -37.97 -8.14
N VAL A 185 8.33 -37.52 -9.25
CA VAL A 185 7.56 -37.24 -10.48
C VAL A 185 6.95 -38.53 -11.07
N GLN A 186 7.59 -39.69 -10.84
CA GLN A 186 7.11 -40.98 -11.34
C GLN A 186 5.99 -41.58 -10.48
N VAL A 187 6.05 -41.35 -9.16
CA VAL A 187 5.07 -41.82 -8.18
C VAL A 187 4.70 -40.63 -7.29
N PRO A 188 3.79 -39.74 -7.73
CA PRO A 188 3.52 -38.46 -7.06
C PRO A 188 3.04 -38.56 -5.62
N GLU A 189 2.53 -39.73 -5.22
CA GLU A 189 2.06 -39.97 -3.84
C GLU A 189 3.24 -40.16 -2.88
N HIS A 190 4.37 -40.68 -3.39
CA HIS A 190 5.53 -41.00 -2.59
C HIS A 190 6.45 -39.80 -2.45
N CYS A 191 6.60 -39.32 -1.21
CA CYS A 191 7.36 -38.12 -0.90
C CYS A 191 8.49 -38.39 0.09
N ASP A 192 9.63 -37.78 -0.18
CA ASP A 192 10.79 -37.77 0.70
C ASP A 192 10.81 -36.48 1.52
N VAL A 193 11.03 -36.63 2.83
CA VAL A 193 11.31 -35.53 3.73
C VAL A 193 12.82 -35.44 3.93
N ARG A 194 13.45 -34.37 3.43
CA ARG A 194 14.91 -34.23 3.33
C ARG A 194 15.43 -33.01 4.07
N ASP A 195 16.62 -33.09 4.64
CA ASP A 195 17.34 -31.93 5.18
C ASP A 195 18.27 -31.29 4.13
N GLU A 196 18.90 -30.16 4.46
CA GLU A 196 19.85 -29.44 3.58
C GLU A 196 21.11 -30.25 3.22
N SER A 197 21.43 -31.33 3.93
CA SER A 197 22.52 -32.23 3.54
C SER A 197 22.13 -33.16 2.39
N GLY A 198 20.84 -33.16 2.00
CA GLY A 198 20.26 -34.10 1.05
C GLY A 198 19.89 -35.45 1.68
N THR A 199 19.97 -35.58 3.01
CA THR A 199 19.62 -36.82 3.71
C THR A 199 18.11 -36.94 3.81
N THR A 200 17.55 -38.05 3.33
CA THR A 200 16.15 -38.41 3.57
C THR A 200 15.96 -38.83 5.02
N LEU A 201 15.19 -38.06 5.77
CA LEU A 201 14.81 -38.35 7.16
C LEU A 201 13.78 -39.49 7.21
N PHE A 202 12.79 -39.45 6.33
CA PHE A 202 11.82 -40.52 6.08
C PHE A 202 11.11 -40.32 4.73
N SER A 203 10.45 -41.38 4.26
CA SER A 203 9.63 -41.37 3.05
C SER A 203 8.27 -41.98 3.36
N ASP A 204 7.20 -41.39 2.85
CA ASP A 204 5.82 -41.81 3.11
C ASP A 204 4.89 -41.30 1.99
N ASP A 205 3.61 -41.68 2.05
CA ASP A 205 2.57 -41.06 1.23
C ASP A 205 2.08 -39.80 1.94
N ILE A 206 2.50 -38.62 1.46
CA ILE A 206 2.33 -37.35 2.19
C ILE A 206 1.49 -36.36 1.39
N ASP A 207 0.31 -36.03 1.90
CA ASP A 207 -0.57 -35.01 1.33
C ASP A 207 -0.46 -33.66 2.04
N ALA A 208 -0.05 -33.66 3.31
CA ALA A 208 0.27 -32.48 4.12
C ALA A 208 1.18 -32.86 5.31
N LEU A 209 2.01 -31.92 5.77
CA LEU A 209 2.93 -32.11 6.89
C LEU A 209 3.04 -30.81 7.68
N LEU A 210 2.73 -30.87 8.99
CA LEU A 210 2.75 -29.70 9.89
C LEU A 210 3.78 -29.95 11.01
N PRO A 211 4.77 -29.05 11.21
CA PRO A 211 5.77 -29.20 12.26
C PRO A 211 5.16 -28.96 13.65
N VAL A 212 5.60 -29.72 14.65
CA VAL A 212 5.25 -29.47 16.08
C VAL A 212 6.49 -29.44 16.97
N PRO A 213 6.54 -28.64 18.06
CA PRO A 213 7.76 -28.27 18.78
C PRO A 213 8.70 -29.38 19.26
N ASP A 214 8.17 -30.57 19.58
CA ASP A 214 8.94 -31.71 20.10
C ASP A 214 9.84 -32.40 19.06
N GLY A 215 9.84 -31.93 17.81
CA GLY A 215 10.64 -32.48 16.71
C GLY A 215 9.84 -33.33 15.72
N GLY A 216 8.61 -33.72 16.08
CA GLY A 216 7.74 -34.51 15.22
C GLY A 216 6.87 -33.69 14.26
N TRP A 217 5.91 -34.39 13.64
CA TRP A 217 4.96 -33.85 12.67
C TRP A 217 3.52 -34.33 12.86
N TRP A 218 2.56 -33.51 12.44
CA TRP A 218 1.25 -34.00 11.98
C TRP A 218 1.36 -34.34 10.50
N LEU A 219 1.12 -35.59 10.13
CA LEU A 219 1.18 -36.08 8.76
C LEU A 219 -0.21 -36.43 8.27
N ARG A 220 -0.60 -35.93 7.09
CA ARG A 220 -1.85 -36.27 6.43
C ARG A 220 -1.65 -37.20 5.25
N GLN A 221 -2.49 -38.22 5.17
CA GLN A 221 -2.64 -39.13 4.03
C GLN A 221 -4.15 -39.26 3.72
N GLY A 222 -4.59 -38.75 2.58
CA GLY A 222 -6.00 -38.58 2.24
C GLY A 222 -6.71 -37.65 3.22
N GLU A 223 -7.78 -38.16 3.83
CA GLU A 223 -8.55 -37.45 4.86
C GLU A 223 -7.98 -37.66 6.27
N LEU A 224 -6.97 -38.52 6.44
CA LEU A 224 -6.51 -38.96 7.75
C LEU A 224 -5.22 -38.27 8.16
N TRP A 225 -5.25 -37.61 9.30
CA TRP A 225 -4.08 -37.13 10.01
C TRP A 225 -3.59 -38.14 11.04
N ARG A 226 -2.27 -38.20 11.26
CA ARG A 226 -1.63 -38.97 12.32
C ARG A 226 -0.42 -38.22 12.90
N ARG A 227 -0.09 -38.53 14.16
CA ARG A 227 1.07 -37.97 14.85
C ARG A 227 2.30 -38.86 14.60
N VAL A 228 3.39 -38.27 14.14
CA VAL A 228 4.67 -38.98 13.86
C VAL A 228 5.87 -38.29 14.49
N ASP A 229 6.90 -39.07 14.83
CA ASP A 229 8.20 -38.55 15.32
C ASP A 229 9.02 -37.90 14.18
N ALA A 230 10.22 -37.43 14.49
CA ALA A 230 11.10 -36.78 13.53
C ALA A 230 11.56 -37.71 12.38
N GLN A 231 11.43 -39.03 12.54
CA GLN A 231 11.76 -40.07 11.56
C GLN A 231 10.51 -40.70 10.93
N GLY A 232 9.33 -40.06 11.06
CA GLY A 232 8.09 -40.52 10.45
C GLY A 232 7.42 -41.70 11.14
N ARG A 233 7.88 -42.14 12.33
CA ARG A 233 7.23 -43.25 13.05
C ARG A 233 6.03 -42.75 13.83
N ALA A 234 4.92 -43.47 13.74
CA ALA A 234 3.71 -43.16 14.50
C ALA A 234 3.99 -43.12 16.01
N THR A 235 3.61 -42.04 16.67
CA THR A 235 3.77 -41.88 18.13
C THR A 235 2.57 -42.40 18.90
N ASP A 236 1.41 -42.52 18.24
CA ASP A 236 0.18 -43.08 18.80
C ASP A 236 -0.63 -43.88 17.74
N SER A 237 -1.69 -44.55 18.21
CA SER A 237 -2.63 -45.29 17.38
C SER A 237 -3.77 -44.44 16.83
N ALA A 238 -3.94 -43.21 17.31
CA ALA A 238 -5.10 -42.40 16.97
C ALA A 238 -5.04 -41.93 15.51
N ARG A 239 -6.22 -41.73 14.91
CA ARG A 239 -6.37 -41.15 13.56
C ARG A 239 -7.38 -40.02 13.61
N TYR A 240 -7.14 -38.96 12.85
CA TYR A 240 -7.98 -37.77 12.87
C TYR A 240 -8.48 -37.50 11.47
N GLN A 241 -9.77 -37.75 11.24
CA GLN A 241 -10.40 -37.61 9.93
C GLN A 241 -10.83 -36.17 9.70
N GLN A 242 -10.45 -35.62 8.56
CA GLN A 242 -10.81 -34.28 8.11
C GLN A 242 -11.91 -34.40 7.04
N ASP A 243 -13.07 -33.80 7.28
CA ASP A 243 -14.20 -33.87 6.35
C ASP A 243 -13.99 -32.92 5.16
N GLY A 244 -14.10 -33.44 3.93
CA GLY A 244 -14.08 -32.67 2.69
C GLY A 244 -12.90 -32.98 1.76
N LEU A 245 -12.98 -32.45 0.53
CA LEU A 245 -11.93 -32.58 -0.47
C LEU A 245 -10.88 -31.49 -0.26
N TYR A 246 -9.71 -31.89 0.21
CA TYR A 246 -8.58 -30.99 0.36
C TYR A 246 -7.51 -31.34 -0.67
N PRO A 247 -6.96 -30.35 -1.38
CA PRO A 247 -5.91 -30.63 -2.35
C PRO A 247 -4.68 -31.22 -1.64
N ARG A 248 -4.01 -32.18 -2.29
CA ARG A 248 -2.59 -32.49 -2.03
C ARG A 248 -1.82 -31.18 -2.23
N TYR A 249 -0.86 -30.88 -1.35
CA TYR A 249 -0.07 -29.62 -1.30
C TYR A 249 -0.22 -28.69 -2.51
N ARG A 250 -0.63 -27.43 -2.29
CA ARG A 250 -0.23 -26.37 -3.22
C ARG A 250 1.23 -26.07 -2.94
N GLN A 251 2.05 -25.89 -3.97
CA GLN A 251 3.47 -25.55 -3.80
C GLN A 251 3.61 -24.32 -2.88
N TYR A 252 4.01 -24.55 -1.64
CA TYR A 252 4.13 -23.51 -0.63
C TYR A 252 5.52 -23.58 0.00
N GLY A 253 6.33 -22.56 -0.27
CA GLY A 253 7.53 -22.28 0.51
C GLY A 253 7.18 -21.45 1.73
N GLY A 254 6.78 -22.11 2.82
CA GLY A 254 6.43 -21.44 4.07
C GLY A 254 6.34 -22.36 5.28
N THR A 255 6.24 -21.74 6.46
CA THR A 255 5.62 -22.37 7.63
C THR A 255 4.16 -22.65 7.32
N ALA A 256 3.64 -23.77 7.83
CA ALA A 256 2.21 -24.06 7.73
C ALA A 256 1.40 -22.90 8.30
N GLY A 257 0.68 -22.19 7.43
CA GLY A 257 -0.23 -21.14 7.83
C GLY A 257 -1.57 -21.71 8.26
N ARG A 258 -2.49 -20.85 8.72
CA ARG A 258 -3.86 -21.19 9.15
C ARG A 258 -4.59 -22.09 8.17
N ARG A 259 -4.39 -21.83 6.87
CA ARG A 259 -5.04 -22.57 5.77
C ARG A 259 -4.50 -23.99 5.60
N ASP A 260 -3.32 -24.28 6.14
CA ASP A 260 -2.69 -25.59 6.10
C ASP A 260 -3.12 -26.46 7.30
N TRP A 261 -3.59 -25.83 8.38
CA TRP A 261 -4.19 -26.51 9.52
C TRP A 261 -5.67 -26.82 9.25
N PRO A 262 -6.15 -28.04 9.56
CA PRO A 262 -7.56 -28.36 9.40
C PRO A 262 -8.43 -27.54 10.37
N GLU A 263 -9.52 -26.95 9.88
CA GLU A 263 -10.44 -26.20 10.73
C GLU A 263 -11.08 -27.10 11.80
N GLN A 264 -11.44 -28.33 11.44
CA GLN A 264 -11.98 -29.33 12.37
C GLN A 264 -11.61 -30.74 11.88
N VAL A 265 -11.42 -31.66 12.82
CA VAL A 265 -11.21 -33.08 12.58
C VAL A 265 -12.01 -33.94 13.56
N ASN A 266 -12.33 -35.15 13.14
CA ASN A 266 -12.97 -36.19 13.95
C ASN A 266 -11.92 -37.20 14.41
N ARG A 267 -11.69 -37.31 15.72
CA ARG A 267 -10.71 -38.22 16.30
C ARG A 267 -11.29 -39.62 16.47
N HIS A 268 -10.56 -40.61 15.97
CA HIS A 268 -10.75 -42.05 16.17
C HIS A 268 -9.62 -42.55 17.08
N ALA A 269 -9.93 -42.84 18.35
CA ALA A 269 -8.94 -43.03 19.42
C ALA A 269 -8.00 -44.24 19.25
N THR A 270 -8.52 -45.36 18.72
CA THR A 270 -7.76 -46.58 18.41
C THR A 270 -7.31 -46.61 16.95
N GLY A 271 -7.78 -45.66 16.14
CA GLY A 271 -7.58 -45.63 14.70
C GLY A 271 -8.53 -46.55 13.94
N SER A 272 -9.52 -47.13 14.63
CA SER A 272 -10.56 -47.98 14.03
C SER A 272 -11.72 -47.11 13.51
N ALA A 273 -12.31 -47.53 12.39
CA ALA A 273 -13.54 -46.92 11.88
C ALA A 273 -14.76 -47.16 12.79
N ASP A 274 -14.67 -48.13 13.71
CA ASP A 274 -15.70 -48.43 14.71
C ASP A 274 -15.61 -47.55 15.96
N ASP A 275 -14.58 -46.69 16.06
CA ASP A 275 -14.47 -45.73 17.16
C ASP A 275 -15.64 -44.72 17.08
N THR A 276 -16.14 -44.27 18.24
CA THR A 276 -17.06 -43.13 18.26
C THR A 276 -16.27 -41.85 17.98
N PRO A 277 -16.52 -41.14 16.86
CA PRO A 277 -15.72 -40.00 16.47
C PRO A 277 -15.89 -38.83 17.44
N GLU A 278 -14.78 -38.27 17.90
CA GLU A 278 -14.76 -37.10 18.76
C GLU A 278 -14.34 -35.86 17.95
N PRO A 279 -15.23 -34.87 17.71
CA PRO A 279 -14.89 -33.67 16.97
C PRO A 279 -13.93 -32.77 17.77
N GLY A 280 -12.99 -32.14 17.08
CA GLY A 280 -12.03 -31.23 17.70
C GLY A 280 -11.02 -30.66 16.71
N ARG A 281 -9.89 -30.16 17.24
CA ARG A 281 -8.84 -29.50 16.45
C ARG A 281 -7.46 -30.05 16.76
N LEU A 282 -6.60 -30.08 15.74
CA LEU A 282 -5.17 -30.35 15.88
C LEU A 282 -4.46 -29.08 16.36
N MET A 283 -3.54 -29.23 17.31
CA MET A 283 -2.89 -28.12 18.00
C MET A 283 -1.39 -28.06 17.66
N ALA A 284 -0.81 -26.86 17.72
CA ALA A 284 0.60 -26.62 17.38
C ALA A 284 1.55 -27.35 18.32
N ASP A 285 1.15 -27.54 19.59
CA ASP A 285 1.90 -28.28 20.59
C ASP A 285 1.90 -29.81 20.37
N GLY A 286 1.18 -30.29 19.34
CA GLY A 286 1.07 -31.71 19.02
C GLY A 286 -0.08 -32.43 19.73
N HIS A 287 -0.92 -31.73 20.48
CA HIS A 287 -2.11 -32.30 21.12
C HIS A 287 -3.38 -32.16 20.26
N PHE A 288 -4.43 -32.87 20.66
CA PHE A 288 -5.79 -32.73 20.13
C PHE A 288 -6.69 -32.12 21.19
N ALA A 289 -7.47 -31.11 20.80
CA ALA A 289 -8.45 -30.46 21.66
C ALA A 289 -9.87 -30.81 21.21
N ALA A 290 -10.58 -31.62 22.01
CA ALA A 290 -11.98 -31.97 21.78
C ALA A 290 -12.89 -30.73 21.90
N GLN A 291 -13.89 -30.61 21.03
CA GLN A 291 -14.80 -29.47 21.01
C GLN A 291 -16.21 -29.87 20.56
N ARG A 292 -17.25 -29.34 21.22
CA ARG A 292 -18.65 -29.59 20.86
C ARG A 292 -19.20 -28.46 19.97
N GLY A 293 -19.86 -28.82 18.87
CA GLY A 293 -20.56 -27.88 17.97
C GLY A 293 -19.69 -27.26 16.86
N ASN A 294 -20.34 -26.54 15.94
CA ASN A 294 -19.68 -25.73 14.91
C ASN A 294 -19.37 -24.35 15.47
N VAL A 295 -18.10 -23.98 15.52
CA VAL A 295 -17.63 -22.79 16.21
C VAL A 295 -16.83 -21.90 15.26
N ARG A 296 -17.14 -20.60 15.24
CA ARG A 296 -16.43 -19.59 14.44
C ARG A 296 -15.28 -18.99 15.25
N LEU A 297 -14.17 -18.67 14.59
CA LEU A 297 -13.04 -17.98 15.19
C LEU A 297 -13.01 -16.51 14.79
N ASP A 298 -12.57 -15.66 15.70
CA ASP A 298 -12.55 -14.22 15.51
C ASP A 298 -11.39 -13.58 16.27
N TYR A 299 -10.82 -12.48 15.78
CA TYR A 299 -9.72 -11.79 16.44
C TYR A 299 -10.23 -10.47 17.05
N CYS A 300 -10.11 -10.33 18.36
CA CYS A 300 -10.60 -9.16 19.10
C CYS A 300 -9.65 -8.82 20.25
N GLY A 301 -9.27 -7.54 20.36
CA GLY A 301 -8.47 -7.05 21.48
C GLY A 301 -7.11 -7.74 21.63
N GLY A 302 -6.50 -8.14 20.52
CA GLY A 302 -5.20 -8.82 20.50
C GLY A 302 -5.27 -10.33 20.74
N ARG A 303 -6.46 -10.93 20.78
CA ARG A 303 -6.66 -12.35 21.10
C ARG A 303 -7.61 -13.02 20.12
N TRP A 304 -7.33 -14.27 19.80
CA TRP A 304 -8.28 -15.14 19.14
C TRP A 304 -9.41 -15.52 20.11
N GLN A 305 -10.64 -15.46 19.62
CA GLN A 305 -11.88 -15.73 20.33
C GLN A 305 -12.64 -16.84 19.60
N VAL A 306 -13.34 -17.65 20.38
CA VAL A 306 -14.17 -18.78 19.96
C VAL A 306 -15.63 -18.35 20.13
N LEU A 307 -16.36 -18.31 19.01
CA LEU A 307 -17.75 -17.85 18.91
C LEU A 307 -18.66 -19.01 18.53
N ASP A 308 -19.71 -19.22 19.32
CA ASP A 308 -20.78 -20.13 18.95
C ASP A 308 -21.57 -19.57 17.75
N ASN A 309 -21.84 -20.42 16.75
CA ASN A 309 -22.59 -20.01 15.55
C ASN A 309 -24.04 -19.62 15.86
N GLU A 310 -24.60 -20.08 17.00
CA GLU A 310 -25.95 -19.68 17.40
C GLU A 310 -26.03 -18.25 17.96
N GLY A 311 -24.90 -17.56 18.15
CA GLY A 311 -24.86 -16.16 18.59
C GLY A 311 -25.46 -15.90 19.99
N ALA A 312 -25.86 -16.95 20.70
CA ALA A 312 -26.50 -16.89 22.00
C ALA A 312 -25.50 -16.78 23.17
N ASN A 313 -24.24 -17.17 22.95
CA ASN A 313 -23.23 -17.26 23.99
C ASN A 313 -22.14 -16.20 23.81
N SER A 314 -21.63 -15.70 24.94
CA SER A 314 -20.50 -14.76 24.98
C SER A 314 -19.25 -15.39 24.34
N PRO A 315 -18.43 -14.60 23.61
CA PRO A 315 -17.15 -15.07 23.08
C PRO A 315 -16.25 -15.60 24.20
N THR A 316 -15.52 -16.69 23.95
CA THR A 316 -14.53 -17.22 24.89
C THR A 316 -13.13 -17.19 24.28
N ALA A 317 -12.11 -16.83 25.06
CA ALA A 317 -10.74 -16.76 24.54
C ALA A 317 -10.25 -18.12 24.03
N ALA A 318 -9.63 -18.14 22.85
CA ALA A 318 -9.04 -19.34 22.28
C ALA A 318 -7.82 -19.78 23.12
N PRO A 319 -7.66 -21.09 23.38
CA PRO A 319 -6.45 -21.60 24.05
C PRO A 319 -5.17 -21.21 23.30
N ALA A 320 -4.07 -20.97 24.01
CA ALA A 320 -2.80 -20.51 23.42
C ALA A 320 -2.26 -21.45 22.32
N ALA A 321 -2.39 -22.77 22.52
CA ALA A 321 -1.97 -23.75 21.53
C ALA A 321 -2.86 -23.79 20.26
N LEU A 322 -4.13 -23.36 20.37
CA LEU A 322 -5.00 -23.15 19.21
C LEU A 322 -4.64 -21.83 18.54
N ALA A 323 -4.43 -20.76 19.32
CA ALA A 323 -3.99 -19.46 18.80
C ALA A 323 -2.67 -19.55 18.03
N ALA A 324 -1.78 -20.50 18.36
CA ALA A 324 -0.50 -20.71 17.69
C ALA A 324 -0.60 -21.41 16.32
N VAL A 325 -1.69 -22.13 16.02
CA VAL A 325 -1.95 -22.70 14.68
C VAL A 325 -2.75 -21.76 13.79
N LEU A 326 -3.38 -20.76 14.40
CA LEU A 326 -4.00 -19.68 13.67
C LEU A 326 -2.86 -18.76 13.20
N ASP A 327 -2.87 -18.42 11.91
CA ASP A 327 -2.00 -17.39 11.35
C ASP A 327 -2.05 -16.14 12.21
N GLU A 328 -1.05 -15.26 12.03
CA GLU A 328 -1.29 -13.88 12.39
C GLU A 328 -2.63 -13.45 11.79
N PRO A 329 -3.52 -12.83 12.58
CA PRO A 329 -4.74 -12.24 12.04
C PRO A 329 -4.37 -11.45 10.79
N ASP A 330 -5.14 -11.63 9.73
CA ASP A 330 -4.92 -10.83 8.53
C ASP A 330 -5.13 -9.33 8.85
N ALA A 331 -4.76 -8.46 7.92
CA ALA A 331 -4.85 -7.02 8.16
C ALA A 331 -6.28 -6.59 8.51
N GLU A 332 -7.29 -7.24 7.94
CA GLU A 332 -8.70 -6.97 8.21
C GLU A 332 -9.08 -7.39 9.63
N GLN A 333 -8.67 -8.60 10.05
CA GLN A 333 -8.88 -9.10 11.41
C GLN A 333 -8.11 -8.29 12.47
N ARG A 334 -6.92 -7.77 12.15
CA ARG A 334 -6.16 -6.88 13.06
C ARG A 334 -6.81 -5.51 13.21
N GLN A 335 -7.45 -5.03 12.15
CA GLN A 335 -8.16 -3.76 12.12
C GLN A 335 -9.61 -3.88 12.61
N ALA A 336 -10.09 -5.11 12.87
CA ALA A 336 -11.42 -5.34 13.38
C ALA A 336 -11.62 -4.54 14.68
N PRO A 337 -12.77 -3.87 14.84
CA PRO A 337 -13.03 -3.05 16.00
C PRO A 337 -13.00 -3.88 17.29
N PRO A 338 -12.69 -3.28 18.45
CA PRO A 338 -12.66 -3.98 19.75
C PRO A 338 -14.06 -4.25 20.32
N TRP A 339 -15.07 -4.36 19.45
CA TRP A 339 -16.46 -4.56 19.81
C TRP A 339 -17.19 -5.38 18.74
N ARG A 340 -18.37 -5.93 19.09
CA ARG A 340 -19.22 -6.75 18.22
C ARG A 340 -20.67 -6.29 18.27
N VAL A 341 -21.40 -6.44 17.18
CA VAL A 341 -22.84 -6.13 17.13
C VAL A 341 -23.63 -7.41 17.37
N ARG A 342 -24.58 -7.32 18.31
CA ARG A 342 -25.64 -8.31 18.51
C ARG A 342 -26.91 -7.83 17.81
N HIS A 343 -27.49 -8.69 16.98
CA HIS A 343 -28.81 -8.47 16.40
C HIS A 343 -29.91 -8.61 17.47
N PRO A 344 -31.02 -7.85 17.36
CA PRO A 344 -32.12 -7.99 18.32
C PRO A 344 -32.75 -9.39 18.23
N THR A 345 -33.21 -9.90 19.37
CA THR A 345 -34.00 -11.14 19.49
C THR A 345 -35.39 -10.81 20.05
N GLU A 346 -36.24 -11.82 20.27
CA GLU A 346 -37.56 -11.60 20.91
C GLU A 346 -37.45 -11.02 22.33
N THR A 347 -36.31 -11.19 23.00
CA THR A 347 -36.11 -10.81 24.41
C THR A 347 -35.04 -9.73 24.60
N GLU A 348 -34.23 -9.44 23.59
CA GLU A 348 -33.10 -8.51 23.69
C GLU A 348 -33.07 -7.51 22.53
N THR A 349 -32.74 -6.25 22.84
CA THR A 349 -32.53 -5.21 21.82
C THR A 349 -31.19 -5.36 21.12
N ALA A 350 -31.02 -4.67 19.99
CA ALA A 350 -29.74 -4.54 19.33
C ALA A 350 -28.72 -3.95 20.31
N ALA A 351 -27.51 -4.50 20.34
CA ALA A 351 -26.50 -4.10 21.29
C ALA A 351 -25.10 -4.18 20.69
N VAL A 352 -24.18 -3.44 21.28
CA VAL A 352 -22.75 -3.55 21.06
C VAL A 352 -22.13 -4.20 22.27
N LEU A 353 -21.32 -5.23 22.03
CA LEU A 353 -20.60 -6.03 23.01
C LEU A 353 -19.10 -5.72 22.92
N ASP A 354 -18.38 -5.73 24.04
CA ASP A 354 -16.91 -5.71 24.02
C ASP A 354 -16.32 -7.08 23.62
N CYS A 355 -14.98 -7.18 23.58
CA CYS A 355 -14.29 -8.45 23.28
C CYS A 355 -14.50 -9.56 24.34
N ASN A 356 -15.09 -9.26 25.50
CA ASN A 356 -15.43 -10.24 26.53
C ASN A 356 -16.93 -10.63 26.47
N GLY A 357 -17.70 -10.02 25.57
CA GLY A 357 -19.14 -10.25 25.45
C GLY A 357 -19.99 -9.41 26.41
N GLU A 358 -19.42 -8.40 27.07
CA GLU A 358 -20.17 -7.49 27.93
C GLU A 358 -20.85 -6.40 27.11
N VAL A 359 -22.12 -6.10 27.41
CA VAL A 359 -22.87 -5.03 26.74
C VAL A 359 -22.25 -3.67 27.07
N VAL A 360 -21.70 -2.99 26.07
CA VAL A 360 -21.15 -1.63 26.20
C VAL A 360 -22.09 -0.54 25.69
N PHE A 361 -23.02 -0.87 24.80
CA PHE A 361 -24.00 0.09 24.28
C PHE A 361 -25.26 -0.62 23.77
N ALA A 362 -26.45 -0.24 24.28
CA ALA A 362 -27.73 -0.86 23.89
C ALA A 362 -28.89 0.15 23.95
N PRO A 363 -29.00 1.08 22.98
CA PRO A 363 -30.12 2.01 22.89
C PRO A 363 -31.43 1.28 22.56
N SER A 364 -32.50 1.62 23.28
CA SER A 364 -33.78 0.88 23.25
C SER A 364 -34.56 1.02 21.95
N ASP A 365 -34.32 2.07 21.18
CA ASP A 365 -35.03 2.43 19.96
C ASP A 365 -34.31 1.99 18.67
N VAL A 366 -33.05 1.54 18.77
CA VAL A 366 -32.27 1.05 17.64
C VAL A 366 -32.53 -0.44 17.44
N THR A 367 -32.92 -0.80 16.21
CA THR A 367 -33.19 -2.19 15.83
C THR A 367 -32.04 -2.80 15.05
N ARG A 368 -31.08 -1.99 14.58
CA ARG A 368 -29.95 -2.48 13.78
C ARG A 368 -28.76 -1.54 13.87
N PHE A 369 -27.57 -2.13 13.97
CA PHE A 369 -26.30 -1.45 13.75
C PHE A 369 -25.62 -1.99 12.50
N ASP A 370 -25.02 -1.09 11.72
CA ASP A 370 -24.20 -1.40 10.56
C ASP A 370 -22.82 -0.74 10.73
N ALA A 371 -21.75 -1.51 10.54
CA ALA A 371 -20.38 -0.99 10.65
C ALA A 371 -19.99 -0.16 9.44
N VAL A 372 -19.50 1.06 9.68
CA VAL A 372 -19.02 1.98 8.65
C VAL A 372 -17.74 2.67 9.13
N GLY A 373 -16.65 2.48 8.39
CA GLY A 373 -15.35 3.02 8.79
C GLY A 373 -14.95 2.53 10.18
N THR A 374 -14.74 3.46 11.11
CA THR A 374 -14.32 3.19 12.49
C THR A 374 -15.46 3.12 13.51
N GLY A 375 -16.72 3.22 13.09
CA GLY A 375 -17.87 3.28 14.00
C GLY A 375 -19.10 2.54 13.48
N LEU A 376 -20.25 2.85 14.08
CA LEU A 376 -21.53 2.21 13.80
C LEU A 376 -22.60 3.21 13.42
N LEU A 377 -23.34 2.91 12.35
CA LEU A 377 -24.61 3.53 12.04
C LEU A 377 -25.75 2.75 12.68
N GLY A 378 -26.59 3.43 13.45
CA GLY A 378 -27.80 2.87 14.06
C GLY A 378 -29.06 3.29 13.31
N ARG A 379 -29.93 2.30 13.02
CA ARG A 379 -31.27 2.51 12.48
C ARG A 379 -32.31 2.40 13.59
N VAL A 380 -33.13 3.45 13.72
CA VAL A 380 -34.22 3.51 14.68
C VAL A 380 -35.41 2.69 14.14
N GLY A 381 -36.17 2.07 15.04
CA GLY A 381 -37.32 1.23 14.69
C GLY A 381 -38.34 1.95 13.79
N GLY A 382 -38.69 1.32 12.67
CA GLY A 382 -39.65 1.86 11.69
C GLY A 382 -39.04 2.74 10.61
N GLU A 383 -37.74 3.05 10.69
CA GLU A 383 -37.05 3.90 9.72
C GLU A 383 -36.19 3.09 8.75
N SER A 384 -36.07 3.57 7.51
CA SER A 384 -35.24 2.95 6.46
C SER A 384 -33.80 3.45 6.44
N SER A 385 -33.54 4.64 6.99
CA SER A 385 -32.23 5.30 6.95
C SER A 385 -31.66 5.48 8.36
N PRO A 386 -30.33 5.45 8.53
CA PRO A 386 -29.72 5.56 9.84
C PRO A 386 -29.74 7.00 10.36
N ARG A 387 -29.90 7.11 11.68
CA ARG A 387 -29.96 8.40 12.40
C ARG A 387 -28.97 8.49 13.56
N LEU A 388 -28.41 7.36 13.96
CA LEU A 388 -27.46 7.30 15.05
C LEU A 388 -26.07 7.01 14.49
N TRP A 389 -25.08 7.74 14.97
CA TRP A 389 -23.67 7.43 14.80
C TRP A 389 -23.06 7.12 16.17
N TRP A 390 -22.30 6.02 16.27
CA TRP A 390 -21.55 5.68 17.48
C TRP A 390 -20.07 5.48 17.13
N ASP A 391 -19.19 6.21 17.81
CA ASP A 391 -17.73 6.23 17.54
C ASP A 391 -16.92 5.20 18.35
N GLY A 392 -17.60 4.29 19.07
CA GLY A 392 -16.98 3.37 20.02
C GLY A 392 -17.04 3.84 21.48
N ARG A 393 -17.38 5.11 21.72
CA ARG A 393 -17.50 5.71 23.06
C ARG A 393 -18.77 6.54 23.22
N THR A 394 -19.07 7.40 22.25
CA THR A 394 -20.16 8.37 22.29
C THR A 394 -21.13 8.10 21.16
N ALA A 395 -22.42 8.21 21.45
CA ALA A 395 -23.49 8.12 20.47
C ALA A 395 -24.05 9.51 20.15
N TYR A 396 -24.34 9.73 18.87
CA TYR A 396 -24.90 10.97 18.35
C TYR A 396 -26.13 10.64 17.51
N THR A 397 -27.29 11.13 17.94
CA THR A 397 -28.54 10.98 17.21
C THR A 397 -28.87 12.29 16.51
N VAL A 398 -29.06 12.22 15.19
CA VAL A 398 -29.38 13.40 14.37
C VAL A 398 -30.89 13.72 14.44
N PRO A 399 -31.32 14.94 14.06
CA PRO A 399 -32.73 15.35 14.05
C PRO A 399 -33.67 14.37 13.32
N ALA A 400 -34.95 14.37 13.69
CA ALA A 400 -35.91 13.36 13.23
C ALA A 400 -36.33 13.46 11.76
N ASP A 401 -36.18 14.64 11.18
CA ASP A 401 -36.42 14.97 9.78
C ASP A 401 -35.17 14.76 8.90
N MET A 402 -34.11 14.16 9.45
CA MET A 402 -32.84 13.98 8.77
C MET A 402 -32.31 12.55 8.90
N ALA A 403 -31.54 12.14 7.92
CA ALA A 403 -30.85 10.86 7.92
C ALA A 403 -29.36 11.05 7.63
N ILE A 404 -28.53 10.21 8.21
CA ILE A 404 -27.09 10.16 7.90
C ILE A 404 -26.93 9.60 6.48
N ASP A 405 -26.12 10.25 5.65
CA ASP A 405 -25.69 9.71 4.37
C ASP A 405 -24.60 8.65 4.61
N GLU A 406 -25.00 7.39 4.46
CA GLU A 406 -24.13 6.23 4.65
C GLU A 406 -22.88 6.25 3.75
N ARG A 407 -22.90 7.00 2.65
CA ARG A 407 -21.78 7.09 1.70
C ARG A 407 -20.71 8.11 2.11
N HIS A 408 -21.05 9.05 3.00
CA HIS A 408 -20.18 10.17 3.37
C HIS A 408 -20.10 10.32 4.90
N VAL A 409 -19.55 9.28 5.52
CA VAL A 409 -19.29 9.22 6.97
C VAL A 409 -17.79 9.42 7.20
N THR A 410 -17.40 10.62 7.67
CA THR A 410 -15.99 10.94 7.93
C THR A 410 -15.86 11.74 9.22
N PRO A 411 -15.97 11.07 10.39
CA PRO A 411 -15.92 11.71 11.70
C PRO A 411 -14.71 12.64 11.85
N PRO A 412 -14.85 13.80 12.51
CA PRO A 412 -16.03 14.26 13.25
C PRO A 412 -17.17 14.82 12.37
N LEU A 413 -17.06 14.78 11.05
CA LEU A 413 -18.05 15.32 10.14
C LEU A 413 -18.96 14.22 9.55
N LEU A 414 -20.26 14.51 9.52
CA LEU A 414 -21.28 13.69 8.88
C LEU A 414 -22.04 14.51 7.85
N VAL A 415 -22.48 13.87 6.78
CA VAL A 415 -23.43 14.46 5.83
C VAL A 415 -24.82 13.98 6.19
N LEU A 416 -25.74 14.93 6.36
CA LEU A 416 -27.15 14.64 6.60
C LEU A 416 -27.96 14.96 5.35
N ARG A 417 -28.86 14.03 4.99
CA ARG A 417 -29.87 14.22 3.96
C ARG A 417 -31.14 14.73 4.63
N GLY A 418 -31.63 15.89 4.19
CA GLY A 418 -32.94 16.38 4.59
C GLY A 418 -34.07 15.69 3.83
N GLU A 419 -35.32 15.98 4.20
CA GLU A 419 -36.51 15.46 3.50
C GLU A 419 -36.61 15.95 2.04
N ALA A 420 -36.12 17.16 1.77
CA ALA A 420 -36.07 17.69 0.41
C ALA A 420 -34.99 16.98 -0.41
N ALA A 421 -35.41 16.31 -1.49
CA ALA A 421 -34.51 15.59 -2.38
C ALA A 421 -33.40 16.52 -2.91
N GLY A 422 -32.15 16.08 -2.76
CA GLY A 422 -30.97 16.81 -3.26
C GLY A 422 -30.45 17.90 -2.32
N VAL A 423 -30.97 18.03 -1.10
CA VAL A 423 -30.47 18.97 -0.09
C VAL A 423 -29.70 18.24 1.00
N ASN A 424 -28.40 18.52 1.09
CA ASN A 424 -27.51 17.97 2.11
C ASN A 424 -27.05 19.06 3.08
N HIS A 425 -26.78 18.62 4.32
CA HIS A 425 -26.28 19.44 5.41
C HIS A 425 -24.99 18.84 5.97
N LEU A 426 -24.02 19.68 6.36
CA LEU A 426 -22.85 19.25 7.09
C LEU A 426 -23.16 19.26 8.58
N TYR A 427 -22.99 18.13 9.28
CA TYR A 427 -23.16 18.01 10.71
C TYR A 427 -21.82 17.74 11.38
N ASN A 428 -21.50 18.51 12.42
CA ASN A 428 -20.28 18.33 13.19
C ASN A 428 -20.63 17.66 14.52
N LEU A 429 -20.09 16.46 14.74
CA LEU A 429 -20.35 15.64 15.93
C LEU A 429 -19.87 16.32 17.22
N GLU A 430 -18.69 16.92 17.20
CA GLU A 430 -18.12 17.63 18.36
C GLU A 430 -18.94 18.87 18.75
N ARG A 431 -19.58 19.50 17.76
CA ARG A 431 -20.48 20.65 17.98
C ARG A 431 -21.94 20.26 18.21
N GLY A 432 -22.31 19.01 17.94
CA GLY A 432 -23.67 18.49 18.07
C GLY A 432 -24.72 19.20 17.21
N ARG A 433 -24.33 19.80 16.07
CA ARG A 433 -25.24 20.58 15.22
C ARG A 433 -24.83 20.64 13.75
N ILE A 434 -25.79 21.02 12.92
CA ILE A 434 -25.56 21.40 11.52
C ILE A 434 -24.73 22.69 11.47
N VAL A 435 -23.77 22.73 10.55
CA VAL A 435 -22.90 23.87 10.31
C VAL A 435 -22.97 24.29 8.85
N GLY A 436 -22.80 25.59 8.61
CA GLY A 436 -22.76 26.17 7.27
C GLY A 436 -24.10 26.12 6.51
N ARG A 437 -24.02 26.39 5.21
CA ARG A 437 -25.18 26.41 4.30
C ARG A 437 -25.41 25.05 3.64
N PRO A 438 -26.65 24.71 3.25
CA PRO A 438 -26.94 23.46 2.55
C PRO A 438 -26.22 23.37 1.20
N PHE A 439 -26.01 22.15 0.69
CA PHE A 439 -25.36 21.89 -0.60
C PHE A 439 -25.98 20.67 -1.31
N GLU A 440 -25.69 20.51 -2.60
CA GLU A 440 -26.35 19.51 -3.45
C GLU A 440 -25.64 18.15 -3.43
N GLY A 441 -24.31 18.16 -3.33
CA GLY A 441 -23.54 16.92 -3.36
C GLY A 441 -22.13 17.10 -2.83
N VAL A 442 -21.52 15.97 -2.47
CA VAL A 442 -20.15 15.88 -1.98
C VAL A 442 -19.24 15.40 -3.11
N VAL A 443 -18.11 16.07 -3.29
CA VAL A 443 -17.05 15.64 -4.20
C VAL A 443 -15.92 14.98 -3.43
N ARG A 444 -15.56 15.54 -2.28
CA ARG A 444 -14.55 15.00 -1.38
C ARG A 444 -14.84 15.46 0.05
N MET A 445 -14.48 14.65 1.02
CA MET A 445 -14.64 14.97 2.44
C MET A 445 -13.52 14.32 3.24
N ASP A 446 -13.02 15.06 4.23
CA ASP A 446 -12.12 14.56 5.27
C ASP A 446 -12.64 15.03 6.64
N GLY A 447 -11.96 14.68 7.74
CA GLY A 447 -12.40 15.06 9.09
C GLY A 447 -12.40 16.57 9.36
N GLY A 448 -11.77 17.39 8.52
CA GLY A 448 -11.66 18.84 8.69
C GLY A 448 -12.52 19.66 7.73
N ARG A 449 -12.91 19.12 6.57
CA ARG A 449 -13.57 19.87 5.50
C ARG A 449 -14.37 19.00 4.53
N VAL A 450 -15.25 19.65 3.78
CA VAL A 450 -15.99 19.08 2.66
C VAL A 450 -15.81 19.95 1.42
N VAL A 451 -15.48 19.34 0.28
CA VAL A 451 -15.59 19.91 -1.06
C VAL A 451 -16.94 19.52 -1.61
N PHE A 452 -17.79 20.51 -1.85
CA PHE A 452 -19.20 20.32 -2.18
C PHE A 452 -19.57 20.95 -3.53
N ARG A 453 -20.73 20.56 -4.06
CA ARG A 453 -21.38 21.19 -5.21
C ARG A 453 -22.57 22.02 -4.77
N ARG A 454 -22.69 23.23 -5.30
CA ARG A 454 -23.86 24.10 -5.18
C ARG A 454 -23.98 24.87 -6.50
N ASP A 455 -25.15 24.83 -7.13
CA ASP A 455 -25.42 25.48 -8.42
C ASP A 455 -24.44 25.05 -9.54
N GLY A 456 -24.04 23.78 -9.53
CA GLY A 456 -23.08 23.22 -10.51
C GLY A 456 -21.63 23.70 -10.36
N LYS A 457 -21.30 24.44 -9.29
CA LYS A 457 -19.96 24.91 -8.97
C LYS A 457 -19.41 24.25 -7.70
N LEU A 458 -18.09 24.20 -7.60
CA LEU A 458 -17.39 23.64 -6.45
C LEU A 458 -17.09 24.72 -5.42
N GLY A 459 -17.41 24.42 -4.16
CA GLY A 459 -17.00 25.17 -2.99
C GLY A 459 -16.34 24.27 -1.95
N MET A 460 -15.74 24.87 -0.93
CA MET A 460 -15.16 24.17 0.22
C MET A 460 -15.70 24.76 1.51
N MET A 461 -16.15 23.90 2.42
CA MET A 461 -16.63 24.25 3.74
C MET A 461 -15.83 23.53 4.81
N LEU A 462 -15.53 24.21 5.91
CA LEU A 462 -14.81 23.65 7.05
C LEU A 462 -15.76 23.07 8.09
N ALA A 463 -15.18 22.34 9.04
CA ALA A 463 -15.89 21.75 10.17
C ALA A 463 -16.68 22.76 11.02
N ASP A 464 -16.35 24.05 10.97
CA ASP A 464 -17.08 25.10 11.67
C ASP A 464 -18.23 25.73 10.86
N GLY A 465 -18.37 25.36 9.59
CA GLY A 465 -19.38 25.86 8.66
C GLY A 465 -18.92 27.07 7.82
N SER A 466 -17.70 27.57 8.03
CA SER A 466 -17.14 28.62 7.18
C SER A 466 -16.85 28.08 5.77
N GLU A 467 -17.04 28.92 4.75
CA GLU A 467 -16.78 28.59 3.35
C GLU A 467 -15.58 29.40 2.83
N PRO A 468 -14.33 29.00 3.14
CA PRO A 468 -13.12 29.72 2.69
C PRO A 468 -12.96 29.73 1.17
N ALA A 469 -13.56 28.76 0.46
CA ALA A 469 -13.71 28.80 -0.98
C ALA A 469 -15.21 28.76 -1.31
N PRO A 470 -15.82 29.88 -1.75
CA PRO A 470 -17.23 29.89 -2.15
C PRO A 470 -17.46 29.02 -3.39
N PRO A 471 -18.71 28.63 -3.69
CA PRO A 471 -19.05 27.78 -4.83
C PRO A 471 -18.94 28.54 -6.17
N GLU A 472 -17.71 28.88 -6.56
CA GLU A 472 -17.37 29.57 -7.81
C GLU A 472 -16.31 28.80 -8.62
N SER A 473 -15.63 27.86 -7.97
CA SER A 473 -14.56 27.07 -8.58
C SER A 473 -15.13 25.98 -9.49
N PHE A 474 -14.37 25.65 -10.54
CA PHE A 474 -14.63 24.43 -11.31
C PHE A 474 -13.73 23.27 -10.86
N ASP A 475 -12.66 23.56 -10.09
CA ASP A 475 -11.75 22.57 -9.52
C ASP A 475 -11.24 23.04 -8.14
N ILE A 476 -11.24 22.12 -7.17
CA ILE A 476 -10.69 22.32 -5.82
C ILE A 476 -9.90 21.06 -5.48
N LEU A 477 -8.60 21.23 -5.29
CA LEU A 477 -7.67 20.14 -5.05
C LEU A 477 -7.00 20.32 -3.69
N PRO A 478 -7.51 19.63 -2.66
CA PRO A 478 -6.83 19.49 -1.38
C PRO A 478 -5.43 18.90 -1.54
N TRP A 479 -4.45 19.53 -0.91
CA TRP A 479 -3.06 19.12 -0.94
C TRP A 479 -2.56 18.84 0.48
N GLY A 480 -2.71 17.60 0.92
CA GLY A 480 -2.58 17.25 2.34
C GLY A 480 -3.64 17.93 3.20
N THR A 481 -3.39 18.07 4.49
CA THR A 481 -4.30 18.72 5.45
C THR A 481 -4.11 20.24 5.54
N ASP A 482 -3.07 20.77 4.90
CA ASP A 482 -2.55 22.11 5.17
C ASP A 482 -2.52 23.04 3.95
N ARG A 483 -2.79 22.53 2.75
CA ARG A 483 -2.82 23.31 1.52
C ARG A 483 -4.04 22.98 0.68
N THR A 484 -4.50 23.92 -0.13
CA THR A 484 -5.60 23.70 -1.09
C THR A 484 -5.41 24.57 -2.32
N TRP A 485 -5.47 23.95 -3.49
CA TRP A 485 -5.57 24.66 -4.76
C TRP A 485 -7.03 24.88 -5.14
N THR A 486 -7.36 26.07 -5.63
CA THR A 486 -8.67 26.35 -6.23
C THR A 486 -8.49 26.97 -7.61
N ARG A 487 -9.33 26.57 -8.57
CA ARG A 487 -9.34 27.10 -9.93
C ARG A 487 -10.74 27.54 -10.32
N ARG A 488 -10.85 28.74 -10.89
CA ARG A 488 -12.11 29.29 -11.40
C ARG A 488 -11.92 30.04 -12.70
N TYR A 489 -12.98 30.14 -13.49
CA TYR A 489 -13.00 30.99 -14.68
C TYR A 489 -13.24 32.44 -14.29
N LEU A 490 -12.52 33.35 -14.92
CA LEU A 490 -12.73 34.79 -14.85
C LEU A 490 -13.49 35.29 -16.08
N ASP A 491 -14.10 36.46 -15.95
CA ASP A 491 -14.68 37.17 -17.09
C ASP A 491 -13.61 37.42 -18.16
N GLY A 492 -13.93 37.06 -19.41
CA GLY A 492 -12.99 37.12 -20.54
C GLY A 492 -12.29 35.79 -20.87
N GLY A 493 -12.57 34.71 -20.11
CA GLY A 493 -12.13 33.35 -20.42
C GLY A 493 -10.77 32.95 -19.83
N ASP A 494 -10.21 33.76 -18.94
CA ASP A 494 -9.03 33.39 -18.16
C ASP A 494 -9.38 32.46 -17.02
N GLU A 495 -8.36 31.87 -16.41
CA GLU A 495 -8.44 31.11 -15.17
C GLU A 495 -7.73 31.87 -14.04
N GLU A 496 -8.35 31.88 -12.86
CA GLU A 496 -7.68 32.25 -11.62
C GLU A 496 -7.26 30.98 -10.89
N LEU A 497 -5.96 30.90 -10.58
CA LEU A 497 -5.36 29.85 -9.77
C LEU A 497 -4.99 30.43 -8.41
N VAL A 498 -5.48 29.81 -7.34
CA VAL A 498 -5.19 30.24 -5.95
C VAL A 498 -4.67 29.07 -5.12
N LEU A 499 -3.61 29.31 -4.36
CA LEU A 499 -3.13 28.42 -3.30
C LEU A 499 -3.51 29.00 -1.93
N LEU A 500 -4.17 28.19 -1.12
CA LEU A 500 -4.55 28.51 0.25
C LEU A 500 -3.68 27.74 1.24
N ASP A 501 -3.32 28.38 2.36
CA ASP A 501 -2.68 27.73 3.50
C ASP A 501 -3.68 27.02 4.43
N ALA A 502 -3.19 26.46 5.55
CA ALA A 502 -4.00 25.74 6.53
C ALA A 502 -5.02 26.64 7.24
N SER A 503 -4.74 27.95 7.30
CA SER A 503 -5.62 29.00 7.82
C SER A 503 -6.48 29.63 6.73
N HIS A 504 -6.46 29.06 5.52
CA HIS A 504 -7.17 29.52 4.34
C HIS A 504 -6.80 30.94 3.88
N GLN A 505 -5.59 31.38 4.22
CA GLN A 505 -5.00 32.60 3.66
C GLN A 505 -4.41 32.31 2.29
N VAL A 506 -4.49 33.31 1.40
CA VAL A 506 -3.95 33.22 0.05
C VAL A 506 -2.43 33.31 0.11
N LEU A 507 -1.75 32.22 -0.25
CA LEU A 507 -0.29 32.19 -0.43
C LEU A 507 0.10 32.63 -1.84
N LEU A 508 -0.70 32.23 -2.83
CA LEU A 508 -0.50 32.55 -4.22
C LEU A 508 -1.86 32.81 -4.88
N ARG A 509 -1.93 33.84 -5.72
CA ARG A 509 -3.06 34.09 -6.63
C ARG A 509 -2.51 34.52 -7.97
N ARG A 510 -2.95 33.86 -9.04
CA ARG A 510 -2.50 34.12 -10.41
C ARG A 510 -3.66 34.13 -11.38
N ARG A 511 -3.66 35.10 -12.29
CA ARG A 511 -4.49 35.13 -13.49
C ARG A 511 -3.69 34.52 -14.65
N LEU A 512 -4.25 33.48 -15.28
CA LEU A 512 -3.61 32.66 -16.31
C LEU A 512 -4.56 32.43 -17.50
N LEU A 513 -4.03 32.17 -18.69
CA LEU A 513 -4.85 31.79 -19.86
C LEU A 513 -5.41 30.37 -19.72
N PHE A 514 -4.63 29.51 -19.11
CA PHE A 514 -4.95 28.13 -18.78
C PHE A 514 -4.11 27.76 -17.57
N SER A 515 -4.69 26.96 -16.67
CA SER A 515 -3.95 26.36 -15.57
C SER A 515 -4.19 24.86 -15.56
N GLY A 516 -3.13 24.07 -15.43
CA GLY A 516 -3.23 22.66 -15.05
C GLY A 516 -2.46 22.47 -13.76
N VAL A 517 -3.03 21.77 -12.78
CA VAL A 517 -2.39 21.56 -11.48
C VAL A 517 -2.31 20.06 -11.21
N GLU A 518 -1.11 19.58 -10.92
CA GLU A 518 -0.86 18.18 -10.62
C GLU A 518 0.03 18.08 -9.38
N LEU A 519 -0.46 17.40 -8.34
CA LEU A 519 0.33 17.13 -7.15
C LEU A 519 1.35 16.04 -7.48
N GLN A 520 2.63 16.37 -7.40
CA GLN A 520 3.71 15.44 -7.73
C GLN A 520 4.04 14.61 -6.50
N SER A 521 3.92 13.29 -6.62
CA SER A 521 4.42 12.39 -5.59
C SER A 521 5.94 12.38 -5.62
N THR A 522 6.54 12.48 -4.44
CA THR A 522 7.94 12.15 -4.20
C THR A 522 7.98 11.04 -3.18
N TRP A 523 8.86 10.08 -3.46
CA TRP A 523 9.09 8.92 -2.62
C TRP A 523 9.58 9.32 -1.21
N GLN A 524 8.97 8.79 -0.16
CA GLN A 524 9.46 8.81 1.23
C GLN A 524 9.32 7.40 1.83
N GLY A 525 10.25 6.51 1.54
CA GLY A 525 10.27 5.14 2.06
C GLY A 525 9.18 4.31 1.40
N ASP A 526 8.15 4.03 2.19
CA ASP A 526 6.92 3.34 1.78
C ASP A 526 5.73 4.31 1.68
N VAL A 527 5.96 5.63 1.85
CA VAL A 527 4.94 6.66 1.83
C VAL A 527 5.15 7.58 0.62
N GLU A 528 4.11 7.76 -0.18
CA GLU A 528 4.08 8.81 -1.18
C GLU A 528 3.78 10.15 -0.48
N SER A 529 4.77 11.03 -0.42
CA SER A 529 4.56 12.42 -0.02
C SER A 529 4.34 13.27 -1.26
N GLN A 530 3.53 14.32 -1.17
CA GLN A 530 3.38 15.29 -2.26
C GLN A 530 3.99 16.61 -1.78
N PRO A 531 5.31 16.85 -1.83
CA PRO A 531 5.91 18.10 -1.39
C PRO A 531 5.88 19.19 -2.46
N LEU A 532 5.57 18.83 -3.71
CA LEU A 532 5.58 19.73 -4.85
C LEU A 532 4.29 19.66 -5.67
N THR A 533 4.04 20.74 -6.40
CA THR A 533 2.98 20.80 -7.41
C THR A 533 3.59 21.16 -8.76
N LEU A 534 3.24 20.43 -9.81
CA LEU A 534 3.47 20.81 -11.20
C LEU A 534 2.30 21.70 -11.66
N VAL A 535 2.62 22.90 -12.10
CA VAL A 535 1.67 23.85 -12.68
C VAL A 535 1.98 24.03 -14.16
N ASN A 536 1.02 23.66 -15.00
CA ASN A 536 1.05 23.92 -16.43
C ASN A 536 0.37 25.27 -16.72
N LEU A 537 1.11 26.22 -17.30
CA LEU A 537 0.60 27.55 -17.63
C LEU A 537 0.08 27.65 -19.08
N GLY A 538 0.15 26.55 -19.83
CA GLY A 538 -0.26 26.50 -21.23
C GLY A 538 0.70 27.24 -22.16
N THR A 539 0.19 27.57 -23.34
CA THR A 539 0.91 28.25 -24.41
C THR A 539 0.65 29.77 -24.35
N MET A 540 1.72 30.56 -24.34
CA MET A 540 1.72 32.02 -24.40
C MET A 540 2.27 32.49 -25.75
N ARG A 541 1.65 33.51 -26.33
CA ARG A 541 2.04 34.05 -27.63
C ARG A 541 2.83 35.34 -27.50
N PHE A 542 3.91 35.45 -28.25
CA PHE A 542 4.73 36.64 -28.36
C PHE A 542 5.06 36.93 -29.82
N ALA A 543 5.62 38.11 -30.10
CA ALA A 543 5.94 38.54 -31.47
C ALA A 543 6.91 37.60 -32.20
N ASP A 544 7.72 36.83 -31.47
CA ASP A 544 8.70 35.88 -31.98
C ASP A 544 8.22 34.42 -31.97
N GLY A 545 7.00 34.15 -31.48
CA GLY A 545 6.35 32.84 -31.55
C GLY A 545 5.64 32.40 -30.27
N GLU A 546 5.27 31.12 -30.24
CA GLU A 546 4.58 30.49 -29.11
C GLU A 546 5.56 29.85 -28.13
N TYR A 547 5.35 30.09 -26.84
CA TYR A 547 6.12 29.54 -25.73
C TYR A 547 5.20 28.72 -24.83
N PHE A 548 5.63 27.51 -24.47
CA PHE A 548 4.89 26.66 -23.54
C PHE A 548 5.65 26.58 -22.22
N VAL A 549 4.96 26.76 -21.09
CA VAL A 549 5.60 26.88 -19.77
C VAL A 549 4.98 25.93 -18.75
N GLN A 550 5.86 25.20 -18.06
CA GLN A 550 5.56 24.40 -16.89
C GLN A 550 6.43 24.84 -15.72
N GLN A 551 5.89 24.77 -14.50
CA GLN A 551 6.59 25.17 -13.29
C GLN A 551 6.39 24.16 -12.16
N TRP A 552 7.43 23.93 -11.38
CA TRP A 552 7.36 23.16 -10.14
C TRP A 552 7.37 24.14 -8.98
N LEU A 553 6.33 24.07 -8.16
CA LEU A 553 6.13 24.94 -7.01
C LEU A 553 6.25 24.13 -5.72
N ASP A 554 6.82 24.74 -4.70
CA ASP A 554 6.80 24.21 -3.34
C ASP A 554 5.43 24.44 -2.66
N ARG A 555 5.34 24.00 -1.39
CA ARG A 555 4.13 24.16 -0.57
C ARG A 555 3.73 25.61 -0.32
N ASP A 556 4.63 26.57 -0.48
CA ASP A 556 4.36 27.99 -0.24
C ASP A 556 4.12 28.75 -1.55
N GLY A 557 4.00 28.03 -2.66
CA GLY A 557 3.76 28.58 -3.99
C GLY A 557 5.00 29.21 -4.62
N GLN A 558 6.20 29.00 -4.06
CA GLN A 558 7.44 29.49 -4.64
C GLN A 558 7.84 28.62 -5.83
N VAL A 559 8.20 29.28 -6.93
CA VAL A 559 8.69 28.60 -8.13
C VAL A 559 10.11 28.08 -7.89
N LEU A 560 10.28 26.76 -7.86
CA LEU A 560 11.58 26.10 -7.72
C LEU A 560 12.28 25.92 -9.08
N LEU A 561 11.49 25.60 -10.10
CA LEU A 561 11.94 25.28 -11.45
C LEU A 561 10.88 25.72 -12.46
N SER A 562 11.31 26.23 -13.61
CA SER A 562 10.49 26.42 -14.80
C SER A 562 11.10 25.70 -16.00
N ASP A 563 10.27 24.95 -16.72
CA ASP A 563 10.57 24.45 -18.06
C ASP A 563 9.86 25.31 -19.09
N ILE A 564 10.62 25.83 -20.04
CA ILE A 564 10.13 26.68 -21.11
C ILE A 564 10.47 26.04 -22.44
N SER A 565 9.44 25.63 -23.18
CA SER A 565 9.59 25.21 -24.57
C SER A 565 9.49 26.43 -25.48
N CYS A 566 10.50 26.62 -26.30
CA CYS A 566 10.68 27.81 -27.14
C CYS A 566 10.18 27.58 -28.58
N PRO A 567 9.90 28.66 -29.33
CA PRO A 567 9.47 28.56 -30.72
C PRO A 567 10.45 27.73 -31.57
N ALA A 568 9.92 26.71 -32.25
CA ALA A 568 10.66 25.95 -33.26
C ALA A 568 10.53 26.63 -34.64
N PRO A 569 11.54 26.54 -35.52
CA PRO A 569 11.39 26.99 -36.90
C PRO A 569 10.40 26.08 -37.65
N GLY A 570 9.19 26.58 -37.90
CA GLY A 570 8.10 25.90 -38.63
C GLY A 570 6.78 25.88 -37.86
N ASN A 571 5.65 25.80 -38.57
CA ASN A 571 4.28 25.89 -38.01
C ASN A 571 3.82 24.63 -37.22
N GLY A 572 4.73 23.96 -36.52
CA GLY A 572 4.40 22.86 -35.61
C GLY A 572 4.14 23.36 -34.19
N PRO A 573 3.37 22.64 -33.36
CA PRO A 573 3.26 22.97 -31.94
C PRO A 573 4.65 23.02 -31.29
N PRO A 574 4.87 23.85 -30.24
CA PRO A 574 6.18 24.12 -29.62
C PRO A 574 6.89 22.91 -28.94
N SER A 575 6.52 21.67 -29.27
CA SER A 575 6.93 20.45 -28.57
C SER A 575 8.19 19.76 -29.10
N LYS A 576 8.95 20.32 -30.07
CA LYS A 576 10.15 19.65 -30.60
C LYS A 576 11.33 20.59 -30.86
N GLY A 577 12.26 20.62 -29.90
CA GLY A 577 13.70 20.76 -30.19
C GLY A 577 14.47 21.90 -29.51
N LYS A 578 13.81 22.88 -28.89
CA LYS A 578 14.49 23.97 -28.16
C LYS A 578 13.73 24.36 -26.90
N GLY A 579 14.41 24.33 -25.76
CA GLY A 579 13.84 24.82 -24.51
C GLY A 579 14.90 25.17 -23.48
N VAL A 580 14.42 25.63 -22.34
CA VAL A 580 15.23 26.12 -21.24
C VAL A 580 14.66 25.60 -19.93
N LEU A 581 15.52 24.98 -19.12
CA LEU A 581 15.25 24.79 -17.69
C LEU A 581 15.88 25.95 -16.92
N LEU A 582 15.07 26.57 -16.06
CA LEU A 582 15.47 27.68 -15.20
C LEU A 582 15.13 27.36 -13.74
N GLY A 583 16.12 27.45 -12.87
CA GLY A 583 15.91 27.40 -11.43
C GLY A 583 16.74 28.46 -10.72
N ARG A 584 16.90 28.32 -9.40
CA ARG A 584 17.53 29.35 -8.58
C ARG A 584 19.02 29.49 -8.89
N GLY A 585 19.37 30.53 -9.64
CA GLY A 585 20.77 30.87 -9.96
C GLY A 585 21.40 29.99 -11.04
N TRP A 586 20.62 29.23 -11.79
CA TRP A 586 21.11 28.37 -12.85
C TRP A 586 20.17 28.33 -14.06
N ARG A 587 20.75 28.01 -15.21
CA ARG A 587 20.07 27.90 -16.50
C ARG A 587 20.69 26.79 -17.31
N VAL A 588 19.85 25.93 -17.88
CA VAL A 588 20.27 24.92 -18.85
C VAL A 588 19.46 25.11 -20.12
N ASP A 589 20.14 25.30 -21.24
CA ASP A 589 19.54 25.34 -22.57
C ASP A 589 19.65 23.96 -23.21
N SER A 590 18.58 23.47 -23.85
CA SER A 590 18.62 22.18 -24.54
C SER A 590 19.57 22.18 -25.75
N VAL A 591 19.84 23.36 -26.31
CA VAL A 591 20.84 23.58 -27.36
C VAL A 591 21.80 24.71 -26.93
N PRO A 592 22.87 24.41 -26.17
CA PRO A 592 23.76 25.44 -25.61
C PRO A 592 24.43 26.34 -26.65
N THR A 593 24.65 25.83 -27.86
CA THR A 593 25.23 26.58 -28.98
C THR A 593 24.26 27.58 -29.62
N ARG A 594 22.96 27.45 -29.33
CA ARG A 594 21.88 28.32 -29.85
C ARG A 594 20.84 28.54 -28.74
N PRO A 595 21.20 29.26 -27.67
CA PRO A 595 20.35 29.41 -26.50
C PRO A 595 19.06 30.14 -26.85
N CYS A 596 17.98 29.78 -26.18
CA CYS A 596 16.68 30.40 -26.41
C CYS A 596 16.63 31.81 -25.78
N LYS A 597 16.24 32.81 -26.57
CA LYS A 597 16.07 34.18 -26.07
C LYS A 597 14.66 34.33 -25.50
N LEU A 598 14.55 34.42 -24.18
CA LEU A 598 13.24 34.56 -23.52
C LEU A 598 12.73 36.00 -23.65
N PRO A 599 11.45 36.22 -24.05
CA PRO A 599 10.84 37.53 -24.08
C PRO A 599 10.86 38.18 -22.69
N ARG A 600 11.19 39.47 -22.60
CA ARG A 600 11.20 40.20 -21.31
C ARG A 600 9.85 40.16 -20.60
N ALA A 601 8.76 40.18 -21.37
CA ALA A 601 7.41 40.10 -20.85
C ALA A 601 7.09 38.75 -20.20
N LEU A 602 7.82 37.67 -20.52
CA LEU A 602 7.65 36.36 -19.89
C LEU A 602 8.26 36.28 -18.49
N LEU A 603 9.29 37.09 -18.19
CA LEU A 603 10.04 37.00 -16.94
C LEU A 603 9.17 37.19 -15.67
N PRO A 604 8.22 38.14 -15.61
CA PRO A 604 7.31 38.26 -14.47
C PRO A 604 6.44 37.01 -14.25
N VAL A 605 5.97 36.36 -15.32
CA VAL A 605 5.19 35.12 -15.25
C VAL A 605 6.04 33.98 -14.68
N LEU A 606 7.31 33.90 -15.08
CA LEU A 606 8.26 32.90 -14.55
C LEU A 606 8.56 33.11 -13.06
N ALA A 607 8.48 34.35 -12.58
CA ALA A 607 8.60 34.71 -11.17
C ALA A 607 7.30 34.53 -10.36
N GLY A 608 6.27 33.89 -10.93
CA GLY A 608 4.98 33.65 -10.27
C GLY A 608 3.91 34.71 -10.51
N GLY A 609 4.13 35.65 -11.43
CA GLY A 609 3.17 36.70 -11.78
C GLY A 609 2.06 36.26 -12.76
N ASP A 610 1.21 37.22 -13.10
CA ASP A 610 0.05 37.06 -14.00
C ASP A 610 0.43 37.10 -15.48
N VAL A 611 -0.38 36.45 -16.32
CA VAL A 611 -0.35 36.70 -17.76
C VAL A 611 -0.95 38.07 -18.07
N THR A 612 -0.48 38.69 -19.15
CA THR A 612 -0.97 40.00 -19.62
C THR A 612 -1.76 39.85 -20.90
N ASP A 613 -2.58 40.85 -21.23
CA ASP A 613 -3.38 40.83 -22.46
C ASP A 613 -2.54 40.72 -23.73
N ALA A 614 -1.32 41.27 -23.72
CA ALA A 614 -0.37 41.17 -24.83
C ALA A 614 0.11 39.73 -25.11
N MET A 615 -0.12 38.78 -24.20
CA MET A 615 0.25 37.37 -24.36
C MET A 615 -0.87 36.53 -25.00
N ARG A 616 -2.02 37.16 -25.28
CA ARG A 616 -3.23 36.50 -25.79
C ARG A 616 -3.30 36.39 -27.30
N ASP A 617 -2.60 37.25 -28.05
CA ASP A 617 -2.98 37.63 -29.42
C ASP A 617 -3.44 36.43 -30.27
N ARG A 618 -4.75 36.41 -30.51
CA ARG A 618 -5.46 35.36 -31.24
C ARG A 618 -5.18 35.43 -32.73
#